data_AF-A0A0S1TLD0-F1
#
_entry.id   AF-A0A0S1TLD0-F1
#
_cell.length_a   1.000
_cell.length_b   1.000
_cell.length_c   1.000
_cell.angle_alpha   90.00
_cell.angle_beta   90.00
_cell.angle_gamma   90.00
#
_symmetry.space_group_name_H-M   'P 1'
#
loop_
_entity.id
_entity.type
_entity.pdbx_description
1 polymer ?
#
loop_
_entity_poly.entity_id
_entity_poly.type
_entity_poly.pdbx_seq_one_letter_code
_entity_poly.pdbx_strand_id
1 'polypeptide(L)'
;WKTPSKEKKNFNLPQPKMANTDLSRLLKSDEIRKVLRAPNKRVVRATRKLNPLNNTKAMLRLNPYSAVLRRKAILDQDRRNNAKALALAEKRGIKLPESDPAVKAEKLRLRRVKAAKAAAAKKPKKPVAKKTAPPPPKKAKGVKKPTPKKVSKPAAK
;
A
#
# COMPACT_ATOMS: atom_id res chain seq x y z
N TRP A 1 64.65 -28.85 7.08
CA TRP A 1 64.74 -28.30 8.45
C TRP A 1 65.04 -29.37 9.52
N LYS A 2 64.76 -30.68 9.27
CA LYS A 2 65.09 -31.74 10.24
C LYS A 2 66.60 -31.90 10.50
N THR A 3 67.44 -31.64 9.49
CA THR A 3 68.90 -31.66 9.61
C THR A 3 69.50 -30.28 9.34
N PRO A 4 70.42 -29.77 10.17
CA PRO A 4 71.11 -28.49 9.98
C PRO A 4 72.17 -28.57 8.87
N SER A 5 72.72 -27.43 8.45
CA SER A 5 73.78 -27.38 7.42
C SER A 5 75.08 -27.99 7.93
N LYS A 6 75.72 -28.84 7.10
CA LYS A 6 77.03 -29.44 7.40
C LYS A 6 78.18 -28.43 7.24
N GLU A 7 78.05 -27.48 6.33
CA GLU A 7 79.10 -26.52 5.99
C GLU A 7 78.92 -25.18 6.74
N LYS A 8 77.68 -24.73 6.95
CA LYS A 8 77.38 -23.46 7.63
C LYS A 8 77.03 -23.69 9.10
N LYS A 9 77.93 -23.30 10.00
CA LYS A 9 77.72 -23.39 11.46
C LYS A 9 76.50 -22.59 11.90
N ASN A 10 75.67 -23.19 12.76
CA ASN A 10 74.44 -22.59 13.32
C ASN A 10 73.37 -22.18 12.29
N PHE A 11 73.43 -22.68 11.06
CA PHE A 11 72.43 -22.40 10.04
C PHE A 11 71.46 -23.57 9.86
N ASN A 12 70.17 -23.27 9.87
CA ASN A 12 69.11 -24.19 9.47
C ASN A 12 68.15 -23.47 8.51
N LEU A 13 67.46 -24.25 7.68
CA LEU A 13 66.53 -23.73 6.70
C LEU A 13 65.33 -23.05 7.38
N PRO A 14 64.89 -21.86 6.94
CA PRO A 14 63.68 -21.23 7.45
C PRO A 14 62.46 -22.14 7.31
N GLN A 15 61.62 -22.16 8.33
CA GLN A 15 60.36 -22.90 8.27
C GLN A 15 59.29 -22.07 7.56
N PRO A 16 58.48 -22.68 6.69
CA PRO A 16 57.36 -21.98 6.08
C PRO A 16 56.34 -21.61 7.17
N LYS A 17 55.85 -20.37 7.16
CA LYS A 17 54.84 -19.89 8.11
C LYS A 17 53.49 -20.61 7.95
N MET A 18 53.20 -21.11 6.76
CA MET A 18 52.01 -21.89 6.44
C MET A 18 52.41 -23.28 5.96
N ALA A 19 51.80 -24.32 6.53
CA ALA A 19 52.05 -25.70 6.11
C ALA A 19 51.52 -25.98 4.68
N ASN A 20 50.32 -25.48 4.37
CA ASN A 20 49.71 -25.55 3.04
C ASN A 20 49.45 -24.13 2.52
N THR A 21 50.02 -23.78 1.37
CA THR A 21 49.83 -22.47 0.73
C THR A 21 48.64 -22.44 -0.22
N ASP A 22 48.05 -23.59 -0.54
CA ASP A 22 46.85 -23.69 -1.40
C ASP A 22 45.58 -23.27 -0.64
N LEU A 23 45.33 -21.96 -0.68
CA LEU A 23 44.13 -21.36 -0.09
C LEU A 23 42.84 -21.84 -0.77
N SER A 24 42.89 -22.17 -2.07
CA SER A 24 41.70 -22.64 -2.80
C SER A 24 41.22 -23.98 -2.27
N ARG A 25 42.15 -24.89 -1.96
CA ARG A 25 41.82 -26.18 -1.34
C ARG A 25 41.26 -26.00 0.07
N LEU A 26 41.88 -25.13 0.89
CA LEU A 26 41.41 -24.87 2.24
C LEU A 26 39.99 -24.28 2.25
N LEU A 27 39.73 -23.22 1.48
CA LEU A 27 38.41 -22.57 1.42
C LEU A 27 37.31 -23.48 0.85
N LYS A 28 37.68 -24.50 0.07
CA LYS A 28 36.74 -25.47 -0.52
C LYS A 28 36.57 -26.72 0.32
N SER A 29 37.24 -26.85 1.46
CA SER A 29 37.15 -28.03 2.33
C SER A 29 35.77 -28.13 2.99
N ASP A 30 35.34 -29.37 3.24
CA ASP A 30 33.98 -29.64 3.73
C ASP A 30 33.81 -29.20 5.18
N GLU A 31 34.88 -29.25 5.97
CA GLU A 31 34.88 -28.80 7.37
C GLU A 31 34.58 -27.31 7.47
N ILE A 32 35.20 -26.50 6.59
CA ILE A 32 34.98 -25.05 6.55
C ILE A 32 33.58 -24.74 5.98
N ARG A 33 33.19 -25.42 4.91
CA ARG A 33 31.88 -25.19 4.25
C ARG A 33 30.69 -25.59 5.13
N LYS A 34 30.83 -26.61 5.97
CA LYS A 34 29.77 -27.09 6.87
C LYS A 34 29.35 -26.04 7.91
N VAL A 35 30.28 -25.19 8.35
CA VAL A 35 30.04 -24.16 9.37
C VAL A 35 29.69 -22.80 8.76
N LEU A 36 29.96 -22.60 7.47
CA LEU A 36 29.75 -21.33 6.79
C LEU A 36 28.24 -21.06 6.56
N ARG A 37 27.85 -19.79 6.72
CA ARG A 37 26.51 -19.31 6.33
C ARG A 37 26.39 -19.22 4.81
N ALA A 38 25.15 -19.30 4.31
CA ALA A 38 24.89 -19.08 2.90
C ALA A 38 25.39 -17.68 2.45
N PRO A 39 26.04 -17.58 1.27
CA PRO A 39 26.57 -16.31 0.80
C PRO A 39 25.45 -15.34 0.44
N ASN A 40 25.53 -14.09 0.93
CA ASN A 40 24.62 -13.03 0.52
C ASN A 40 25.10 -12.39 -0.78
N LYS A 41 24.52 -12.81 -1.91
CA LYS A 41 24.88 -12.32 -3.26
C LYS A 41 24.08 -11.08 -3.68
N ARG A 42 23.33 -10.44 -2.77
CA ARG A 42 22.49 -9.29 -3.11
C ARG A 42 23.33 -8.04 -3.32
N VAL A 43 23.41 -7.58 -4.56
CA VAL A 43 24.00 -6.27 -4.89
C VAL A 43 22.92 -5.19 -4.72
N VAL A 44 23.05 -4.34 -3.70
CA VAL A 44 22.16 -3.20 -3.48
C VAL A 44 22.70 -2.01 -4.28
N ARG A 45 21.93 -1.56 -5.27
CA ARG A 45 22.25 -0.36 -6.06
C ARG A 45 21.58 0.87 -5.46
N ALA A 46 22.20 2.03 -5.66
CA ALA A 46 21.62 3.30 -5.25
C ALA A 46 20.28 3.55 -5.97
N THR A 47 19.22 3.80 -5.21
CA THR A 47 17.89 4.10 -5.75
C THR A 47 17.71 5.60 -5.93
N ARG A 48 17.32 6.04 -7.14
CA ARG A 48 16.97 7.44 -7.37
C ARG A 48 15.62 7.77 -6.72
N LYS A 49 15.56 8.89 -6.00
CA LYS A 49 14.30 9.44 -5.47
C LYS A 49 13.50 10.09 -6.61
N LEU A 50 12.38 9.47 -6.97
CA LEU A 50 11.45 10.02 -7.97
C LEU A 50 10.46 10.97 -7.29
N ASN A 51 10.17 12.12 -7.90
CA ASN A 51 9.17 13.05 -7.40
C ASN A 51 7.76 12.47 -7.64
N PRO A 52 6.93 12.25 -6.62
CA PRO A 52 5.62 11.63 -6.82
C PRO A 52 4.63 12.54 -7.55
N LEU A 53 4.79 13.87 -7.47
CA LEU A 53 3.88 14.80 -8.16
C LEU A 53 4.03 14.72 -9.68
N ASN A 54 5.24 14.43 -10.18
CA ASN A 54 5.49 14.24 -11.60
C ASN A 54 5.45 12.76 -12.03
N ASN A 55 5.70 11.82 -11.11
CA ASN A 55 5.75 10.39 -11.41
C ASN A 55 4.58 9.65 -10.78
N THR A 56 3.64 9.23 -11.63
CA THR A 56 2.42 8.54 -11.22
C THR A 56 2.69 7.22 -10.51
N LYS A 57 3.70 6.43 -10.93
CA LYS A 57 4.06 5.15 -10.29
C LYS A 57 4.63 5.38 -8.89
N ALA A 58 5.47 6.41 -8.71
CA ALA A 58 5.98 6.78 -7.40
C ALA A 58 4.85 7.24 -6.47
N MET A 59 3.91 8.05 -6.97
CA MET A 59 2.72 8.45 -6.21
C MET A 59 1.87 7.24 -5.82
N LEU A 60 1.65 6.28 -6.71
CA LEU A 60 0.83 5.10 -6.41
C LEU A 60 1.46 4.20 -5.35
N ARG A 61 2.79 4.06 -5.34
CA ARG A 61 3.50 3.33 -4.29
C ARG A 61 3.34 3.97 -2.92
N LEU A 62 3.27 5.30 -2.86
CA LEU A 62 3.13 6.05 -1.60
C LEU A 62 1.65 6.19 -1.19
N ASN A 63 0.77 6.48 -2.13
CA ASN A 63 -0.65 6.70 -1.93
C ASN A 63 -1.47 6.00 -3.04
N PRO A 64 -1.97 4.78 -2.78
CA PRO A 64 -2.78 4.03 -3.75
C PRO A 64 -4.12 4.72 -4.04
N TYR A 65 -4.70 5.43 -3.07
CA TYR A 65 -5.98 6.14 -3.24
C TYR A 65 -5.87 7.32 -4.22
N SER A 66 -4.65 7.79 -4.52
CA SER A 66 -4.41 8.83 -5.53
C SER A 66 -4.92 8.45 -6.92
N ALA A 67 -5.02 7.15 -7.26
CA ALA A 67 -5.61 6.69 -8.51
C ALA A 67 -7.10 7.03 -8.60
N VAL A 68 -7.83 6.72 -7.52
CA VAL A 68 -9.27 6.94 -7.41
C VAL A 68 -9.58 8.42 -7.45
N LEU A 69 -8.84 9.23 -6.70
CA LEU A 69 -8.99 10.68 -6.67
C LEU A 69 -8.73 11.32 -8.05
N ARG A 70 -7.64 10.94 -8.74
CA ARG A 70 -7.37 11.41 -10.10
C ARG A 70 -8.48 11.01 -11.06
N ARG A 71 -8.95 9.76 -11.01
CA ARG A 71 -10.02 9.29 -11.88
C ARG A 71 -11.31 10.06 -11.64
N LYS A 72 -11.69 10.30 -10.38
CA LYS A 72 -12.85 11.11 -10.01
C LYS A 72 -12.72 12.54 -10.53
N ALA A 73 -11.56 13.17 -10.35
CA ALA A 73 -11.30 14.53 -10.82
C ALA A 73 -11.46 14.66 -12.35
N ILE A 74 -10.95 13.68 -13.12
CA ILE A 74 -11.12 13.63 -14.57
C ILE A 74 -12.61 13.55 -14.93
N LEU A 75 -13.35 12.61 -14.34
CA LEU A 75 -14.79 12.45 -14.61
C LEU A 75 -15.62 13.68 -14.25
N ASP A 76 -15.28 14.36 -13.15
CA ASP A 76 -15.95 15.59 -12.72
C ASP A 76 -15.56 16.79 -13.61
N GLN A 77 -14.35 16.81 -14.18
CA GLN A 77 -13.94 17.79 -15.19
C GLN A 77 -14.70 17.57 -16.51
N ASP A 78 -14.77 16.32 -16.99
CA ASP A 78 -15.49 15.97 -18.22
C ASP A 78 -16.98 16.34 -18.10
N ARG A 79 -17.60 16.05 -16.94
CA ARG A 79 -18.99 16.45 -16.67
C ARG A 79 -19.18 17.97 -16.78
N ARG A 80 -18.26 18.75 -16.18
CA ARG A 80 -18.32 20.22 -16.22
C ARG A 80 -18.11 20.74 -17.64
N ASN A 81 -17.18 20.18 -18.39
CA ASN A 81 -16.93 20.56 -19.78
C ASN A 81 -18.13 20.26 -20.68
N ASN A 82 -18.74 19.08 -20.53
CA ASN A 82 -19.94 18.70 -21.29
C ASN A 82 -21.12 19.62 -20.97
N ALA A 83 -21.36 19.93 -19.70
CA ALA A 83 -22.42 20.85 -19.30
C ALA A 83 -22.20 22.26 -19.86
N LYS A 84 -20.95 22.75 -19.85
CA LYS A 84 -20.58 24.03 -20.46
C LYS A 84 -20.79 24.02 -21.98
N ALA A 85 -20.44 22.92 -22.66
CA ALA A 85 -20.62 22.79 -24.10
C ALA A 85 -22.10 22.85 -24.49
N LEU A 86 -22.98 22.13 -23.79
CA LEU A 86 -24.44 22.20 -24.00
C LEU A 86 -24.99 23.61 -23.74
N ALA A 87 -24.63 24.22 -22.62
CA ALA A 87 -25.10 25.57 -22.29
C ALA A 87 -24.61 26.61 -23.31
N LEU A 88 -23.39 26.47 -23.83
CA LEU A 88 -22.86 27.36 -24.88
C LEU A 88 -23.60 27.16 -26.20
N ALA A 89 -23.98 25.93 -26.53
CA ALA A 89 -24.74 25.59 -27.72
C ALA A 89 -26.14 26.20 -27.71
N GLU A 90 -26.84 26.04 -26.59
CA GLU A 90 -28.16 26.62 -26.35
C GLU A 90 -28.10 28.14 -26.50
N LYS A 91 -27.08 28.79 -25.92
CA LYS A 91 -26.86 30.24 -26.07
C LYS A 91 -26.57 30.67 -27.51
N ARG A 92 -25.91 29.82 -28.30
CA ARG A 92 -25.61 30.09 -29.72
C ARG A 92 -26.76 29.70 -30.65
N GLY A 93 -27.82 29.04 -30.15
CA GLY A 93 -28.91 28.53 -30.97
C GLY A 93 -28.52 27.38 -31.90
N ILE A 94 -27.35 26.77 -31.71
CA ILE A 94 -26.82 25.69 -32.57
C ILE A 94 -26.97 24.35 -31.84
N LYS A 95 -27.46 23.33 -32.53
CA LYS A 95 -27.50 21.95 -32.01
C LYS A 95 -26.14 21.29 -32.21
N LEU A 96 -25.57 20.71 -31.16
CA LEU A 96 -24.35 19.91 -31.29
C LEU A 96 -24.63 18.63 -32.08
N PRO A 97 -23.65 18.13 -32.86
CA PRO A 97 -23.80 16.88 -33.57
C PRO A 97 -23.94 15.72 -32.58
N GLU A 98 -24.68 14.67 -32.97
CA GLU A 98 -24.93 13.50 -32.10
C GLU A 98 -23.65 12.71 -31.76
N SER A 99 -22.58 12.94 -32.52
CA SER A 99 -21.24 12.39 -32.28
C SER A 99 -20.50 13.06 -31.13
N ASP A 100 -20.91 14.24 -30.69
CA ASP A 100 -20.24 15.04 -29.66
C ASP A 100 -20.30 14.37 -28.27
N PRO A 101 -19.21 14.41 -27.47
CA PRO A 101 -19.17 13.85 -26.13
C PRO A 101 -20.27 14.36 -25.19
N ALA A 102 -20.68 15.62 -25.31
CA ALA A 102 -21.68 16.23 -24.45
C ALA A 102 -23.08 15.67 -24.71
N VAL A 103 -23.47 15.54 -25.99
CA VAL A 103 -24.75 14.95 -26.42
C VAL A 103 -24.80 13.46 -26.07
N LYS A 104 -23.70 12.73 -26.29
CA LYS A 104 -23.58 11.32 -25.90
C LYS A 104 -23.73 11.12 -24.39
N ALA A 105 -23.10 11.98 -23.59
CA ALA A 105 -23.18 11.92 -22.13
C ALA A 105 -24.61 12.19 -21.64
N GLU A 106 -25.30 13.16 -22.25
CA GLU A 106 -26.69 13.47 -21.95
C GLU A 106 -27.63 12.30 -22.31
N LYS A 107 -27.51 11.76 -23.53
CA LYS A 107 -28.28 10.59 -23.98
C LYS A 107 -28.09 9.38 -23.07
N LEU A 108 -26.84 9.13 -22.66
CA LEU A 108 -26.54 8.06 -21.70
C LEU A 108 -27.17 8.32 -20.33
N ARG A 109 -27.15 9.57 -19.84
CA ARG A 109 -27.79 9.96 -18.58
C ARG A 109 -29.30 9.74 -18.65
N LEU A 110 -29.96 10.16 -19.73
CA LEU A 110 -31.39 9.95 -19.94
C LEU A 110 -31.74 8.46 -19.96
N ARG A 111 -30.95 7.64 -20.68
CA ARG A 111 -31.11 6.17 -20.69
C ARG A 111 -30.96 5.58 -19.29
N ARG A 112 -29.97 6.02 -18.52
CA ARG A 112 -29.74 5.56 -17.13
C ARG A 112 -30.87 5.96 -16.19
N VAL A 113 -31.37 7.19 -16.27
CA VAL A 113 -32.51 7.65 -15.47
C VAL A 113 -33.78 6.87 -15.80
N LYS A 114 -34.06 6.65 -17.09
CA LYS A 114 -35.20 5.83 -17.54
C LYS A 114 -35.10 4.40 -17.03
N ALA A 115 -33.93 3.78 -17.15
CA ALA A 115 -33.68 2.43 -16.65
C ALA A 115 -33.80 2.35 -15.11
N ALA A 116 -33.28 3.33 -14.38
CA ALA A 116 -33.38 3.40 -12.92
C ALA A 116 -34.84 3.56 -12.46
N LYS A 117 -35.63 4.41 -13.14
CA LYS A 117 -37.06 4.57 -12.86
C LYS A 117 -37.85 3.28 -13.15
N ALA A 118 -37.56 2.60 -14.25
CA ALA A 118 -38.16 1.32 -14.58
C ALA A 118 -37.79 0.22 -13.57
N ALA A 119 -36.53 0.18 -13.12
CA ALA A 119 -36.07 -0.76 -12.10
C ALA A 119 -36.72 -0.48 -10.73
N ALA A 120 -36.88 0.80 -10.37
CA ALA A 120 -37.58 1.19 -9.14
C ALA A 120 -39.07 0.78 -9.17
N ALA A 121 -39.74 0.91 -10.32
CA ALA A 121 -41.13 0.48 -10.48
C ALA A 121 -41.32 -1.05 -10.41
N LYS A 122 -40.30 -1.84 -10.79
CA LYS A 122 -40.33 -3.31 -10.76
C LYS A 122 -39.91 -3.93 -9.42
N LYS A 123 -39.37 -3.15 -8.47
CA LYS A 123 -39.03 -3.68 -7.14
C LYS A 123 -40.32 -3.96 -6.35
N PRO A 124 -40.56 -5.19 -5.86
CA PRO A 124 -41.69 -5.46 -5.00
C PRO A 124 -41.56 -4.61 -3.73
N LYS A 125 -42.66 -3.96 -3.33
CA LYS A 125 -42.74 -3.30 -2.02
C LYS A 125 -42.48 -4.37 -0.96
N LYS A 126 -41.31 -4.35 -0.31
CA LYS A 126 -41.13 -5.14 0.92
C LYS A 126 -42.27 -4.76 1.87
N PRO A 127 -43.01 -5.72 2.46
CA PRO A 127 -44.01 -5.40 3.45
C PRO A 127 -43.33 -4.60 4.55
N VAL A 128 -43.93 -3.46 4.89
CA VAL A 128 -43.48 -2.62 5.99
C VAL A 128 -43.55 -3.49 7.24
N ALA A 129 -42.40 -3.88 7.78
CA ALA A 129 -42.35 -4.46 9.11
C ALA A 129 -42.99 -3.44 10.05
N LYS A 130 -44.11 -3.83 10.68
CA LYS A 130 -44.77 -3.03 11.72
C LYS A 130 -43.69 -2.61 12.71
N LYS A 131 -43.52 -1.29 12.88
CA LYS A 131 -42.63 -0.72 13.88
C LYS A 131 -43.07 -1.25 15.24
N THR A 132 -42.30 -2.15 15.85
CA THR A 132 -42.35 -2.34 17.29
C THR A 132 -41.98 -1.00 17.93
N ALA A 133 -42.81 -0.55 18.87
CA ALA A 133 -42.63 0.74 19.54
C ALA A 133 -41.23 0.81 20.19
N PRO A 134 -40.56 1.98 20.16
CA PRO A 134 -39.31 2.15 20.87
C PRO A 134 -39.52 1.93 22.38
N PRO A 135 -38.63 1.20 23.07
CA PRO A 135 -38.73 1.02 24.51
C PRO A 135 -38.67 2.38 25.23
N PRO A 136 -39.45 2.57 26.32
CA PRO A 136 -39.59 3.87 26.96
C PRO A 136 -38.27 4.35 27.58
N PRO A 137 -38.00 5.67 27.54
CA PRO A 137 -36.75 6.23 28.07
C PRO A 137 -36.73 6.15 29.59
N LYS A 138 -35.80 5.36 30.15
CA LYS A 138 -35.50 5.41 31.59
C LYS A 138 -34.85 6.76 31.91
N LYS A 139 -35.60 7.69 32.51
CA LYS A 139 -35.03 8.85 33.20
C LYS A 139 -35.15 8.70 34.72
N ALA A 140 -34.00 8.96 35.34
CA ALA A 140 -33.60 8.74 36.72
C ALA A 140 -34.53 9.30 37.81
N LYS A 141 -34.57 8.59 38.95
CA LYS A 141 -34.55 9.21 40.27
C LYS A 141 -33.27 8.75 40.96
N GLY A 142 -32.38 9.69 41.25
CA GLY A 142 -31.24 9.48 42.14
C GLY A 142 -31.44 10.27 43.43
N VAL A 143 -30.98 9.73 44.56
CA VAL A 143 -30.51 10.50 45.74
C VAL A 143 -29.45 9.66 46.50
N LYS A 144 -28.20 10.18 46.47
CA LYS A 144 -27.12 10.30 47.50
C LYS A 144 -26.83 9.08 48.40
N LYS A 145 -25.57 8.68 48.64
CA LYS A 145 -24.40 9.49 49.08
C LYS A 145 -23.05 8.73 48.89
N PRO A 146 -21.90 9.41 48.68
CA PRO A 146 -20.60 8.79 48.43
C PRO A 146 -19.62 8.78 49.64
N THR A 147 -18.64 7.85 49.55
CA THR A 147 -17.25 7.76 50.09
C THR A 147 -17.01 7.52 51.61
N PRO A 148 -15.84 6.95 52.06
CA PRO A 148 -14.51 6.89 51.39
C PRO A 148 -13.59 5.64 51.53
N LYS A 149 -12.68 5.51 50.54
CA LYS A 149 -11.24 5.11 50.57
C LYS A 149 -10.81 3.74 51.18
N LYS A 150 -10.04 2.95 50.42
CA LYS A 150 -8.56 3.04 50.36
C LYS A 150 -7.94 2.11 49.30
N VAL A 151 -6.79 2.58 48.82
CA VAL A 151 -5.89 2.07 47.79
C VAL A 151 -5.10 0.86 48.27
N SER A 152 -4.85 -0.14 47.42
CA SER A 152 -3.56 -0.86 47.41
C SER A 152 -3.25 -1.38 46.00
N LYS A 153 -2.02 -1.16 45.58
CA LYS A 153 -1.38 -1.60 44.32
C LYS A 153 -0.30 -2.65 44.69
N PRO A 154 0.36 -3.29 43.71
CA PRO A 154 0.42 -4.74 43.46
C PRO A 154 1.65 -5.44 44.08
N ALA A 155 1.71 -6.78 44.03
CA ALA A 155 2.90 -7.55 44.37
C ALA A 155 3.27 -8.53 43.24
N ALA A 156 4.57 -8.53 42.93
CA ALA A 156 5.25 -9.35 41.94
C ALA A 156 5.49 -10.79 42.42
N LYS A 157 5.75 -11.68 41.47
CA LYS A 157 6.68 -12.80 41.60
C LYS A 157 7.35 -13.07 40.26
#